data_AF-A0A937NKX0-F1
#
_entry.id   AF-A0A937NKX0-F1
#
_cell.length_a   1.000
_cell.length_b   1.000
_cell.length_c   1.000
_cell.angle_alpha   90.00
_cell.angle_beta   90.00
_cell.angle_gamma   90.00
#
_symmetry.space_group_name_H-M   'P 1'
#
loop_
_entity.id
_entity.type
_entity.pdbx_description
1 polymer ?
#
loop_
_entity_poly.entity_id
_entity_poly.type
_entity_poly.pdbx_seq_one_letter_code
_entity_poly.pdbx_strand_id
1 'polypeptide(L)'
;MNTIQTKIALVFILALGIGWSVCLPVTPASSLPAPSSTAATTLRQAFPSTGLRTGDGAQDKAQGSAYYVRTDGGSPDQCTGQTDAAYPGSGSGQDCAWDHPFRALPPDGTPRIAAGDTLIIASGSYTMGLGAPGAGNCDSAYPWDCHVPPIPSGPDPGHPTRILGAGWDSGCANPPELWGTERSWYILNLTDSSNVEIACLEITDHSACVEFHADPTLACERETYPYGRLKTSARSRPEAGIL
;
A
#
# COMPACT_ATOMS: atom_id res chain seq x y z
N MET A 1 -40.98 22.09 39.14
CA MET A 1 -42.40 21.69 39.22
C MET A 1 -43.09 22.19 37.95
N ASN A 2 -43.34 21.29 37.00
CA ASN A 2 -44.59 21.23 36.24
C ASN A 2 -44.52 20.03 35.29
N THR A 3 -45.45 19.12 35.56
CA THR A 3 -45.64 17.80 34.96
C THR A 3 -46.71 17.91 33.90
N ILE A 4 -46.45 17.54 32.66
CA ILE A 4 -47.52 17.18 31.70
C ILE A 4 -47.09 15.90 30.97
N GLN A 5 -47.66 14.81 31.46
CA GLN A 5 -47.93 13.57 30.75
C GLN A 5 -48.69 13.83 29.44
N THR A 6 -48.57 12.96 28.43
CA THR A 6 -49.71 12.21 27.84
C THR A 6 -49.36 11.54 26.47
N LYS A 7 -49.59 10.22 26.43
CA LYS A 7 -49.96 9.32 25.32
C LYS A 7 -48.92 8.75 24.33
N ILE A 8 -48.48 7.56 24.72
CA ILE A 8 -48.36 6.32 23.93
C ILE A 8 -49.33 6.23 22.75
N ALA A 9 -48.80 5.88 21.57
CA ALA A 9 -49.51 5.15 20.53
C ALA A 9 -48.63 3.99 20.04
N LEU A 10 -48.95 2.78 20.52
CA LEU A 10 -48.52 1.53 19.89
C LEU A 10 -49.21 1.42 18.54
N VAL A 11 -48.43 1.21 17.48
CA VAL A 11 -48.95 0.71 16.20
C VAL A 11 -48.41 -0.70 16.01
N PHE A 12 -49.26 -1.68 16.29
CA PHE A 12 -49.14 -3.06 15.84
C PHE A 12 -49.57 -3.10 14.37
N ILE A 13 -48.66 -3.47 13.45
CA ILE A 13 -49.05 -4.00 12.15
C ILE A 13 -48.49 -5.41 12.05
N LEU A 14 -49.40 -6.37 12.28
CA LEU A 14 -49.29 -7.73 11.77
C LEU A 14 -49.44 -7.68 10.25
N ALA A 15 -48.44 -8.14 9.51
CA ALA A 15 -48.62 -8.62 8.15
C ALA A 15 -47.84 -9.93 8.00
N LEU A 16 -48.61 -11.01 8.06
CA LEU A 16 -48.22 -12.37 7.71
C LEU A 16 -47.77 -12.40 6.25
N GLY A 17 -46.50 -12.69 6.02
CA GLY A 17 -45.93 -12.98 4.71
C GLY A 17 -45.12 -14.27 4.77
N ILE A 18 -45.83 -15.40 4.84
CA ILE A 18 -45.25 -16.73 4.74
C ILE A 18 -44.86 -16.95 3.27
N GLY A 19 -43.61 -16.64 2.93
CA GLY A 19 -42.98 -17.03 1.68
C GLY A 19 -42.13 -18.28 1.90
N TRP A 20 -42.73 -19.45 1.68
CA TRP A 20 -41.99 -20.71 1.58
C TRP A 20 -41.23 -20.73 0.24
N SER A 21 -39.98 -20.27 0.24
CA SER A 21 -39.04 -20.62 -0.82
C SER A 21 -38.52 -22.02 -0.56
N VAL A 22 -39.03 -22.94 -1.36
CA VAL A 22 -38.60 -24.33 -1.50
C VAL A 22 -37.08 -24.42 -1.68
N CYS A 23 -36.42 -25.15 -0.77
CA CYS A 23 -35.10 -25.71 -0.98
C CYS A 23 -35.16 -26.68 -2.16
N LEU A 24 -34.53 -26.33 -3.28
CA LEU A 24 -34.16 -27.30 -4.30
C LEU A 24 -32.85 -27.98 -3.86
N PRO A 25 -32.79 -29.33 -3.80
CA PRO A 25 -31.51 -30.02 -3.63
C PRO A 25 -30.71 -29.91 -4.92
N VAL A 26 -29.60 -29.17 -4.87
CA VAL A 26 -28.55 -29.29 -5.88
C VAL A 26 -27.89 -30.65 -5.70
N THR A 27 -28.11 -31.50 -6.70
CA THR A 27 -27.46 -32.81 -6.86
C THR A 27 -25.94 -32.66 -6.96
N PRO A 28 -25.15 -33.51 -6.29
CA PRO A 28 -23.70 -33.53 -6.45
C PRO A 28 -23.35 -34.04 -7.86
N ALA A 29 -22.69 -33.20 -8.65
CA ALA A 29 -22.06 -33.62 -9.89
C ALA A 29 -20.78 -34.40 -9.56
N SER A 30 -20.89 -35.72 -9.72
CA SER A 30 -19.91 -36.65 -10.28
C SER A 30 -18.44 -36.26 -10.20
N SER A 31 -17.73 -37.00 -9.34
CA SER A 31 -16.30 -37.27 -9.35
C SER A 31 -15.70 -37.37 -10.76
N LEU A 32 -14.76 -36.49 -11.08
CA LEU A 32 -13.83 -36.68 -12.18
C LEU A 32 -12.72 -37.67 -11.73
N PRO A 33 -12.39 -38.69 -12.53
CA PRO A 33 -11.32 -39.62 -12.23
C PRO A 33 -9.94 -38.95 -12.35
N ALA A 34 -9.08 -39.25 -11.38
CA ALA A 34 -7.66 -38.91 -11.41
C ALA A 34 -6.97 -39.54 -12.64
N PRO A 35 -6.11 -38.80 -13.37
CA PRO A 35 -5.20 -39.43 -14.31
C PRO A 35 -4.11 -40.19 -13.53
N SER A 36 -4.30 -41.50 -13.43
CA SER A 36 -3.20 -42.43 -13.19
C SER A 36 -2.40 -42.56 -14.48
N SER A 37 -1.20 -42.00 -14.52
CA SER A 37 -0.21 -42.34 -15.56
C SER A 37 1.09 -42.76 -14.89
N THR A 38 1.14 -44.06 -14.65
CA THR A 38 2.21 -44.97 -15.01
C THR A 38 3.64 -44.43 -14.99
N ALA A 39 4.39 -44.95 -14.03
CA ALA A 39 5.84 -44.98 -14.04
C ALA A 39 6.39 -45.52 -15.36
N ALA A 40 7.15 -44.70 -16.08
CA ALA A 40 8.10 -45.15 -17.08
C ALA A 40 9.44 -45.39 -16.38
N THR A 41 9.63 -46.60 -15.86
CA THR A 41 10.96 -47.19 -15.69
C THR A 41 11.51 -47.53 -17.08
N THR A 42 12.84 -47.44 -17.25
CA THR A 42 13.67 -47.80 -18.42
C THR A 42 14.09 -46.53 -19.20
N LEU A 43 15.36 -46.13 -19.35
CA LEU A 43 16.63 -46.87 -19.45
C LEU A 43 17.78 -45.94 -19.01
N ARG A 44 18.68 -46.43 -18.14
CA ARG A 44 19.99 -45.82 -17.94
C ARG A 44 20.77 -45.86 -19.25
N GLN A 45 21.14 -44.71 -19.79
CA GLN A 45 22.26 -44.61 -20.72
C GLN A 45 23.32 -43.71 -20.10
N ALA A 46 24.40 -44.34 -19.64
CA ALA A 46 25.61 -43.67 -19.25
C ALA A 46 26.36 -43.30 -20.53
N PHE A 47 26.40 -42.01 -20.86
CA PHE A 47 27.34 -41.45 -21.82
C PHE A 47 28.41 -40.67 -21.06
N PRO A 48 29.70 -40.95 -21.25
CA PRO A 48 30.78 -40.13 -20.74
C PRO A 48 30.92 -38.90 -21.64
N SER A 49 30.42 -37.75 -21.20
CA SER A 49 30.68 -36.46 -21.83
C SER A 49 31.84 -35.75 -21.13
N THR A 50 33.05 -36.05 -21.60
CA THR A 50 34.19 -35.13 -21.52
C THR A 50 33.91 -33.97 -22.49
N GLY A 51 33.51 -32.81 -21.97
CA GLY A 51 33.27 -31.60 -22.76
C GLY A 51 32.95 -30.44 -21.81
N LEU A 52 33.99 -29.70 -21.43
CA LEU A 52 34.25 -28.33 -21.88
C LEU A 52 33.29 -27.29 -21.26
N ARG A 53 33.90 -26.44 -20.43
CA ARG A 53 33.32 -25.24 -19.85
C ARG A 53 32.72 -24.34 -20.94
N THR A 54 31.42 -24.12 -20.86
CA THR A 54 30.83 -22.79 -21.02
C THR A 54 30.02 -22.56 -19.76
N GLY A 55 30.61 -21.81 -18.83
CA GLY A 55 29.85 -21.19 -17.75
C GLY A 55 29.02 -20.09 -18.39
N ASP A 56 27.87 -20.45 -18.97
CA ASP A 56 26.80 -19.52 -19.26
C ASP A 56 26.15 -19.17 -17.92
N GLY A 57 26.87 -18.34 -17.15
CA GLY A 57 26.28 -17.57 -16.08
C GLY A 57 25.33 -16.58 -16.72
N ALA A 58 24.12 -17.03 -17.03
CA ALA A 58 22.96 -16.15 -16.99
C ALA A 58 22.98 -15.53 -15.59
N GLN A 59 23.49 -14.31 -15.52
CA GLN A 59 23.35 -13.46 -14.36
C GLN A 59 21.85 -13.27 -14.19
N ASP A 60 21.23 -14.10 -13.37
CA ASP A 60 19.97 -13.77 -12.74
C ASP A 60 20.21 -12.39 -12.12
N LYS A 61 19.67 -11.34 -12.75
CA LYS A 61 19.73 -10.01 -12.17
C LYS A 61 19.11 -10.16 -10.79
N ALA A 62 19.91 -9.93 -9.76
CA ALA A 62 19.50 -10.12 -8.38
C ALA A 62 18.16 -9.41 -8.17
N GLN A 63 17.13 -10.16 -7.80
CA GLN A 63 15.84 -9.56 -7.48
C GLN A 63 16.03 -8.60 -6.31
N GLY A 64 15.38 -7.44 -6.37
CA GLY A 64 15.44 -6.47 -5.29
C GLY A 64 14.86 -7.02 -3.99
N SER A 65 15.25 -6.42 -2.87
CA SER A 65 14.78 -6.81 -1.54
C SER A 65 13.34 -6.37 -1.33
N ALA A 66 12.61 -7.13 -0.49
CA ALA A 66 11.28 -6.76 -0.05
C ALA A 66 11.34 -6.09 1.34
N TYR A 67 10.62 -4.99 1.48
CA TYR A 67 10.43 -4.26 2.72
C TYR A 67 8.94 -4.12 3.04
N TYR A 68 8.61 -4.01 4.31
CA TYR A 68 7.24 -4.03 4.82
C TYR A 68 6.95 -2.81 5.68
N VAL A 69 5.72 -2.29 5.53
CA VAL A 69 5.16 -1.22 6.35
C VAL A 69 3.86 -1.70 6.96
N ARG A 70 3.68 -1.48 8.27
CA ARG A 70 2.46 -1.82 9.03
C ARG A 70 2.23 -0.77 10.10
N THR A 71 0.98 -0.50 10.47
CA THR A 71 0.66 0.44 11.56
C THR A 71 1.12 -0.03 12.95
N ASP A 72 1.39 -1.33 13.12
CA ASP A 72 1.95 -1.96 14.33
C ASP A 72 3.47 -2.25 14.20
N GLY A 73 4.12 -1.69 13.18
CA GLY A 73 5.57 -1.76 12.97
C GLY A 73 6.36 -0.84 13.91
N GLY A 74 7.65 -0.68 13.63
CA GLY A 74 8.55 0.18 14.42
C GLY A 74 9.29 1.22 13.59
N SER A 75 10.05 2.08 14.27
CA SER A 75 10.95 3.04 13.63
C SER A 75 12.14 2.34 12.92
N PRO A 76 12.96 3.07 12.13
CA PRO A 76 14.17 2.50 11.53
C PRO A 76 15.23 2.03 12.54
N ASP A 77 15.22 2.55 13.76
CA ASP A 77 16.12 2.08 14.83
C ASP A 77 15.60 0.77 15.45
N GLN A 78 14.28 0.60 15.45
CA GLN A 78 13.58 -0.53 16.05
C GLN A 78 13.48 -1.72 15.12
N CYS A 79 13.20 -1.49 13.84
CA CYS A 79 12.88 -2.52 12.85
C CYS A 79 13.77 -2.41 11.60
N THR A 80 14.18 -3.57 11.08
CA THR A 80 14.91 -3.67 9.80
C THR A 80 14.04 -3.35 8.59
N GLY A 81 12.72 -3.48 8.73
CA GLY A 81 11.75 -3.34 7.64
C GLY A 81 11.66 -4.57 6.75
N GLN A 82 12.46 -5.62 6.98
CA GLN A 82 12.61 -6.76 6.05
C GLN A 82 11.66 -7.94 6.33
N THR A 83 10.86 -7.85 7.40
CA THR A 83 9.91 -8.90 7.78
C THR A 83 8.52 -8.31 7.97
N ASP A 84 7.49 -8.97 7.44
CA ASP A 84 6.08 -8.62 7.67
C ASP A 84 5.63 -9.05 9.07
N ALA A 85 6.11 -8.33 10.08
CA ALA A 85 5.77 -8.57 11.49
C ALA A 85 5.67 -7.25 12.26
N ALA A 86 4.84 -7.25 13.30
CA ALA A 86 4.75 -6.14 14.25
C ALA A 86 6.07 -5.96 15.02
N TYR A 87 6.34 -4.74 15.50
CA TYR A 87 7.45 -4.52 16.42
C TYR A 87 7.18 -5.22 17.77
N PRO A 88 8.11 -6.02 18.31
CA PRO A 88 7.89 -6.77 19.56
C PRO A 88 7.81 -5.90 20.82
N GLY A 89 7.90 -4.58 20.70
CA GLY A 89 7.76 -3.62 21.80
C GLY A 89 9.07 -3.26 22.50
N SER A 90 10.20 -3.92 22.18
CA SER A 90 11.53 -3.55 22.67
C SER A 90 12.64 -4.06 21.73
N GLY A 91 13.86 -3.54 21.92
CA GLY A 91 15.03 -3.90 21.10
C GLY A 91 15.21 -2.99 19.88
N SER A 92 16.43 -3.00 19.34
CA SER A 92 16.82 -2.34 18.10
C SER A 92 17.06 -3.36 17.00
N GLY A 93 16.89 -2.96 15.74
CA GLY A 93 17.14 -3.81 14.57
C GLY A 93 16.40 -5.15 14.60
N GLN A 94 15.18 -5.17 15.13
CA GLN A 94 14.33 -6.35 15.18
C GLN A 94 13.81 -6.69 13.77
N ASP A 95 13.56 -7.98 13.54
CA ASP A 95 12.96 -8.48 12.30
C ASP A 95 11.46 -8.17 12.28
N CYS A 96 11.13 -6.93 11.93
CA CYS A 96 9.78 -6.41 11.85
C CYS A 96 9.64 -5.36 10.75
N ALA A 97 8.39 -5.01 10.46
CA ALA A 97 8.02 -4.00 9.49
C ALA A 97 8.24 -2.59 10.07
N TRP A 98 8.39 -1.61 9.20
CA TRP A 98 8.36 -0.22 9.63
C TRP A 98 6.94 0.25 9.93
N ASP A 99 6.82 1.25 10.82
CA ASP A 99 5.53 1.82 11.24
C ASP A 99 4.88 2.74 10.19
N HIS A 100 5.63 3.18 9.18
CA HIS A 100 5.18 4.22 8.25
C HIS A 100 5.95 4.25 6.91
N PRO A 101 5.32 4.64 5.77
CA PRO A 101 6.03 4.76 4.49
C PRO A 101 7.23 5.71 4.50
N PHE A 102 7.19 6.78 5.31
CA PHE A 102 8.33 7.69 5.49
C PHE A 102 9.55 7.04 6.16
N ARG A 103 9.42 5.83 6.71
CA ARG A 103 10.60 5.07 7.17
C ARG A 103 11.39 4.54 5.98
N ALA A 104 10.71 4.06 4.94
CA ALA A 104 11.36 3.65 3.69
C ALA A 104 11.83 4.86 2.86
N LEU A 105 10.99 5.90 2.79
CA LEU A 105 11.16 7.06 1.93
C LEU A 105 11.05 8.36 2.75
N PRO A 106 12.07 8.70 3.55
CA PRO A 106 12.02 9.85 4.45
C PRO A 106 11.97 11.18 3.69
N PRO A 107 11.06 12.11 4.05
CA PRO A 107 11.08 13.47 3.52
C PRO A 107 12.45 14.12 3.72
N ASP A 108 12.92 14.82 2.69
CA ASP A 108 14.25 15.47 2.61
C ASP A 108 15.45 14.56 2.93
N GLY A 109 15.25 13.23 2.87
CA GLY A 109 16.26 12.23 3.18
C GLY A 109 16.53 11.28 2.02
N THR A 110 17.58 10.48 2.20
CA THR A 110 17.90 9.42 1.25
C THR A 110 16.91 8.25 1.40
N PRO A 111 16.33 7.74 0.29
CA PRO A 111 15.59 6.47 0.30
C PRO A 111 16.37 5.35 0.98
N ARG A 112 15.70 4.57 1.84
CA ARG A 112 16.27 3.37 2.46
C ARG A 112 16.08 2.12 1.59
N ILE A 113 15.18 2.19 0.62
CA ILE A 113 15.03 1.18 -0.44
C ILE A 113 15.88 1.58 -1.64
N ALA A 114 16.44 0.60 -2.33
CA ALA A 114 17.24 0.76 -3.53
C ALA A 114 16.43 0.57 -4.81
N ALA A 115 17.07 0.84 -5.95
CA ALA A 115 16.53 0.54 -7.28
C ALA A 115 16.20 -0.96 -7.42
N GLY A 116 14.97 -1.28 -7.84
CA GLY A 116 14.48 -2.64 -8.02
C GLY A 116 13.90 -3.28 -6.76
N ASP A 117 14.00 -2.63 -5.59
CA ASP A 117 13.39 -3.11 -4.36
C ASP A 117 11.86 -2.97 -4.38
N THR A 118 11.19 -3.73 -3.51
CA THR A 118 9.74 -3.71 -3.33
C THR A 118 9.41 -3.24 -1.91
N LEU A 119 8.56 -2.23 -1.79
CA LEU A 119 7.93 -1.81 -0.54
C LEU A 119 6.48 -2.27 -0.52
N ILE A 120 6.11 -3.13 0.43
CA ILE A 120 4.76 -3.66 0.64
C ILE A 120 4.15 -2.97 1.86
N ILE A 121 3.02 -2.31 1.67
CA ILE A 121 2.33 -1.54 2.70
C ILE A 121 1.07 -2.31 3.11
N ALA A 122 1.04 -2.79 4.36
CA ALA A 122 -0.12 -3.46 4.91
C ALA A 122 -1.31 -2.50 5.05
N SER A 123 -2.53 -3.04 4.98
CA SER A 123 -3.77 -2.28 5.15
C SER A 123 -3.73 -1.41 6.40
N GLY A 124 -4.17 -0.16 6.26
CA GLY A 124 -4.13 0.84 7.32
C GLY A 124 -4.36 2.22 6.73
N SER A 125 -4.48 3.23 7.61
CA SER A 125 -4.58 4.63 7.23
C SER A 125 -3.30 5.33 7.66
N TYR A 126 -2.53 5.81 6.68
CA TYR A 126 -1.22 6.41 6.86
C TYR A 126 -1.28 7.89 6.49
N THR A 127 -1.16 8.75 7.50
CA THR A 127 -1.06 10.19 7.31
C THR A 127 0.26 10.54 6.63
N MET A 128 0.23 11.35 5.59
CA MET A 128 1.39 11.75 4.81
C MET A 128 1.48 13.27 4.82
N GLY A 129 2.65 13.81 5.17
CA GLY A 129 2.82 15.25 5.38
C GLY A 129 3.35 15.56 6.77
N LEU A 130 3.31 16.85 7.13
CA LEU A 130 3.84 17.31 8.40
C LEU A 130 3.08 16.66 9.57
N GLY A 131 3.83 16.20 10.59
CA GLY A 131 3.28 15.52 11.75
C GLY A 131 3.10 14.00 11.60
N ALA A 132 3.32 13.44 10.40
CA ALA A 132 3.34 12.00 10.19
C ALA A 132 4.56 11.31 10.86
N PRO A 133 4.46 10.02 11.23
CA PRO A 133 5.64 9.28 11.67
C PRO A 133 6.74 9.30 10.59
N GLY A 134 7.95 9.71 10.98
CA GLY A 134 9.08 9.85 10.04
C GLY A 134 9.18 11.22 9.35
N ALA A 135 8.24 12.13 9.59
CA ALA A 135 8.27 13.52 9.10
C ALA A 135 9.10 14.48 9.98
N GLY A 136 10.01 13.97 10.82
CA GLY A 136 10.73 14.78 11.80
C GLY A 136 11.65 15.86 11.20
N ASN A 137 11.99 15.72 9.92
CA ASN A 137 12.79 16.71 9.18
C ASN A 137 11.96 17.79 8.50
N CYS A 138 10.63 17.64 8.45
CA CYS A 138 9.75 18.58 7.79
C CYS A 138 9.58 19.87 8.62
N ASP A 139 9.49 21.01 7.93
CA ASP A 139 9.30 22.31 8.57
C ASP A 139 7.85 22.81 8.41
N SER A 140 7.28 23.33 9.49
CA SER A 140 5.97 23.99 9.50
C SER A 140 5.88 25.27 8.66
N ALA A 141 7.01 25.90 8.32
CA ALA A 141 7.09 27.03 7.42
C ALA A 141 7.00 26.62 5.94
N TYR A 142 7.34 25.37 5.62
CA TYR A 142 7.35 24.80 4.27
C TYR A 142 6.71 23.39 4.24
N PRO A 143 5.49 23.20 4.81
CA PRO A 143 4.94 21.86 5.01
C PRO A 143 4.53 21.18 3.69
N TRP A 144 4.45 21.97 2.61
CA TRP A 144 4.22 21.47 1.27
C TRP A 144 5.37 20.62 0.72
N ASP A 145 6.60 20.81 1.21
CA ASP A 145 7.76 19.98 0.86
C ASP A 145 7.83 18.69 1.68
N CYS A 146 6.92 18.50 2.65
CA CYS A 146 6.86 17.29 3.46
C CYS A 146 6.19 16.14 2.70
N HIS A 147 6.96 15.47 1.86
CA HIS A 147 6.52 14.30 1.09
C HIS A 147 7.68 13.35 0.86
N VAL A 148 7.40 12.16 0.31
CA VAL A 148 8.48 11.23 -0.07
C VAL A 148 9.40 11.87 -1.13
N PRO A 149 10.71 11.56 -1.11
CA PRO A 149 11.61 11.88 -2.22
C PRO A 149 11.18 11.12 -3.49
N PRO A 150 11.74 11.46 -4.67
CA PRO A 150 11.55 10.67 -5.88
C PRO A 150 11.80 9.18 -5.62
N ILE A 151 10.87 8.33 -6.06
CA ILE A 151 11.03 6.88 -5.94
C ILE A 151 12.25 6.45 -6.78
N PRO A 152 13.20 5.67 -6.22
CA PRO A 152 14.36 5.19 -6.98
C PRO A 152 13.93 4.48 -8.27
N SER A 153 14.53 4.82 -9.40
CA SER A 153 14.23 4.16 -10.67
C SER A 153 14.63 2.69 -10.63
N GLY A 154 13.76 1.80 -11.12
CA GLY A 154 14.14 0.41 -11.36
C GLY A 154 15.23 0.33 -12.44
N PRO A 155 16.17 -0.64 -12.38
CA PRO A 155 17.26 -0.72 -13.36
C PRO A 155 16.80 -0.92 -14.80
N ASP A 156 15.67 -1.59 -15.01
CA ASP A 156 15.03 -1.83 -16.30
C ASP A 156 13.56 -2.26 -16.11
N PRO A 157 12.74 -2.37 -17.18
CA PRO A 157 11.33 -2.74 -17.07
C PRO A 157 11.04 -4.11 -16.45
N GLY A 158 12.00 -5.05 -16.47
CA GLY A 158 11.87 -6.36 -15.83
C GLY A 158 12.19 -6.35 -14.33
N HIS A 159 12.81 -5.28 -13.84
CA HIS A 159 13.23 -5.10 -12.44
C HIS A 159 12.75 -3.73 -11.92
N PRO A 160 11.44 -3.46 -11.90
CA PRO A 160 10.95 -2.17 -11.41
C PRO A 160 11.18 -2.02 -9.91
N THR A 161 11.35 -0.79 -9.43
CA THR A 161 11.15 -0.48 -8.01
C THR A 161 9.64 -0.44 -7.76
N ARG A 162 9.14 -1.11 -6.73
CA ARG A 162 7.70 -1.32 -6.54
C ARG A 162 7.21 -0.72 -5.22
N ILE A 163 6.10 0.01 -5.26
CA ILE A 163 5.37 0.47 -4.07
C ILE A 163 3.96 -0.12 -4.12
N LEU A 164 3.70 -1.11 -3.28
CA LEU A 164 2.54 -1.98 -3.40
C LEU A 164 1.74 -2.01 -2.10
N GLY A 165 0.42 -2.06 -2.19
CA GLY A 165 -0.41 -2.50 -1.06
C GLY A 165 -0.35 -4.01 -0.86
N ALA A 166 -0.42 -4.46 0.39
CA ALA A 166 -0.55 -5.89 0.69
C ALA A 166 -1.81 -6.46 0.01
N GLY A 167 -1.66 -7.60 -0.67
CA GLY A 167 -2.72 -8.22 -1.47
C GLY A 167 -2.89 -7.65 -2.89
N TRP A 168 -1.93 -6.85 -3.38
CA TRP A 168 -1.93 -6.33 -4.75
C TRP A 168 -2.09 -7.41 -5.83
N ASP A 169 -1.53 -8.60 -5.59
CA ASP A 169 -1.53 -9.76 -6.49
C ASP A 169 -2.75 -10.68 -6.29
N SER A 170 -3.58 -10.41 -5.29
CA SER A 170 -4.74 -11.21 -4.89
C SER A 170 -6.06 -10.43 -4.96
N GLY A 171 -6.10 -9.39 -5.80
CA GLY A 171 -7.30 -8.61 -6.09
C GLY A 171 -7.47 -7.37 -5.24
N CYS A 172 -6.48 -7.01 -4.41
CA CYS A 172 -6.44 -5.77 -3.64
C CYS A 172 -7.70 -5.53 -2.80
N ALA A 173 -8.07 -6.51 -1.96
CA ALA A 173 -9.31 -6.43 -1.19
C ALA A 173 -9.32 -5.29 -0.15
N ASN A 174 -8.17 -4.97 0.45
CA ASN A 174 -8.03 -3.96 1.50
C ASN A 174 -6.80 -3.09 1.23
N PRO A 175 -6.86 -2.15 0.27
CA PRO A 175 -5.73 -1.27 -0.02
C PRO A 175 -5.36 -0.44 1.23
N PRO A 176 -4.07 -0.23 1.54
CA PRO A 176 -3.65 0.83 2.44
C PRO A 176 -4.04 2.20 1.88
N GLU A 177 -4.48 3.08 2.78
CA GLU A 177 -4.80 4.46 2.49
C GLU A 177 -3.60 5.34 2.85
N LEU A 178 -3.11 6.10 1.88
CA LEU A 178 -2.11 7.14 2.06
C LEU A 178 -2.81 8.50 1.89
N TRP A 179 -2.89 9.29 2.96
CA TRP A 179 -3.68 10.52 2.96
C TRP A 179 -2.91 11.76 3.37
N GLY A 180 -3.08 12.84 2.60
CA GLY A 180 -2.33 14.07 2.77
C GLY A 180 -2.79 14.94 3.94
N THR A 181 -1.85 15.56 4.64
CA THR A 181 -2.12 16.56 5.67
C THR A 181 -1.22 17.78 5.51
N GLU A 182 -1.62 18.90 6.12
CA GLU A 182 -0.83 20.11 6.30
C GLU A 182 -0.27 20.68 4.98
N ARG A 183 -1.01 20.53 3.87
CA ARG A 183 -0.67 21.06 2.53
C ARG A 183 0.53 20.41 1.83
N SER A 184 0.92 19.19 2.21
CA SER A 184 1.91 18.41 1.45
C SER A 184 1.58 18.43 -0.05
N TRP A 185 2.53 18.71 -0.95
CA TRP A 185 2.24 18.87 -2.39
C TRP A 185 1.91 17.55 -3.09
N TYR A 186 2.63 16.47 -2.80
CA TYR A 186 2.38 15.13 -3.38
C TYR A 186 2.56 14.00 -2.35
N ILE A 187 1.82 12.89 -2.50
CA ILE A 187 1.93 11.73 -1.60
C ILE A 187 3.08 10.85 -2.06
N LEU A 188 3.13 10.65 -3.39
CA LEU A 188 4.15 9.93 -4.11
C LEU A 188 4.84 10.88 -5.08
N ASN A 189 6.17 10.82 -5.14
CA ASN A 189 6.98 11.59 -6.06
C ASN A 189 7.59 10.68 -7.11
N LEU A 190 7.24 10.91 -8.37
CA LEU A 190 7.77 10.19 -9.53
C LEU A 190 8.64 11.08 -10.42
N THR A 191 9.03 12.26 -9.93
CA THR A 191 9.88 13.18 -10.69
C THR A 191 11.17 12.49 -11.07
N ASP A 192 11.41 12.39 -12.38
CA ASP A 192 12.58 11.76 -13.00
C ASP A 192 12.77 10.27 -12.67
N SER A 193 11.73 9.62 -12.12
CA SER A 193 11.72 8.17 -11.87
C SER A 193 11.37 7.40 -13.15
N SER A 194 11.98 6.22 -13.34
CA SER A 194 11.69 5.29 -14.44
C SER A 194 11.60 3.86 -13.92
N ASN A 195 10.85 2.99 -14.60
CA ASN A 195 10.63 1.60 -14.18
C ASN A 195 10.14 1.53 -12.72
N VAL A 196 9.09 2.28 -12.40
CA VAL A 196 8.43 2.25 -11.09
C VAL A 196 7.04 1.63 -11.26
N GLU A 197 6.71 0.70 -10.37
CA GLU A 197 5.38 0.10 -10.29
C GLU A 197 4.68 0.58 -9.01
N ILE A 198 3.44 1.04 -9.17
CA ILE A 198 2.57 1.41 -8.04
C ILE A 198 1.26 0.65 -8.21
N ALA A 199 0.85 -0.09 -7.19
CA ALA A 199 -0.40 -0.84 -7.23
C ALA A 199 -1.03 -0.98 -5.84
N CYS A 200 -2.35 -1.18 -5.83
CA CYS A 200 -3.12 -1.46 -4.62
C CYS A 200 -2.99 -0.40 -3.51
N LEU A 201 -3.09 0.89 -3.85
CA LEU A 201 -3.11 1.97 -2.86
C LEU A 201 -4.39 2.77 -3.01
N GLU A 202 -4.96 3.22 -1.89
CA GLU A 202 -5.87 4.36 -1.88
C GLU A 202 -5.06 5.63 -1.61
N ILE A 203 -5.20 6.64 -2.45
CA ILE A 203 -4.53 7.93 -2.28
C ILE A 203 -5.59 9.01 -2.14
N THR A 204 -5.61 9.68 -0.99
CA THR A 204 -6.61 10.68 -0.65
C THR A 204 -5.97 11.86 0.07
N ASP A 205 -6.75 12.85 0.46
CA ASP A 205 -6.33 14.02 1.23
C ASP A 205 -7.25 14.29 2.44
N HIS A 206 -8.30 13.48 2.61
CA HIS A 206 -9.36 13.66 3.62
C HIS A 206 -9.92 15.08 3.68
N SER A 207 -9.83 15.84 2.58
CA SER A 207 -10.20 17.25 2.60
C SER A 207 -11.71 17.41 2.67
N ALA A 208 -12.15 18.32 3.55
CA ALA A 208 -13.56 18.70 3.70
C ALA A 208 -13.87 20.04 3.02
N CYS A 209 -12.92 20.57 2.24
CA CYS A 209 -12.95 21.89 1.62
C CYS A 209 -12.47 21.80 0.17
N VAL A 210 -12.61 22.89 -0.57
CA VAL A 210 -12.13 23.03 -1.94
C VAL A 210 -11.08 24.14 -1.99
N GLU A 211 -9.95 23.86 -2.63
CA GLU A 211 -8.88 24.83 -2.77
C GLU A 211 -9.38 26.05 -3.56
N PHE A 212 -9.11 27.25 -3.04
CA PHE A 212 -9.52 28.53 -3.63
C PHE A 212 -11.04 28.68 -3.86
N HIS A 213 -11.87 28.02 -3.06
CA HIS A 213 -13.31 28.22 -3.12
C HIS A 213 -13.70 29.68 -2.77
N ALA A 214 -14.66 30.24 -3.51
CA ALA A 214 -15.08 31.63 -3.32
C ALA A 214 -15.83 31.87 -2.00
N ASP A 215 -16.58 30.87 -1.53
CA ASP A 215 -17.17 30.86 -0.20
C ASP A 215 -16.08 30.49 0.84
N PRO A 216 -15.74 31.40 1.79
CA PRO A 216 -14.70 31.15 2.78
C PRO A 216 -15.01 30.01 3.75
N THR A 217 -16.27 29.58 3.86
CA THR A 217 -16.66 28.43 4.71
C THR A 217 -16.37 27.08 4.06
N LEU A 218 -16.17 27.07 2.74
CA LEU A 218 -15.80 25.91 1.94
C LEU A 218 -14.35 25.97 1.45
N ALA A 219 -13.67 27.11 1.65
CA ALA A 219 -12.29 27.30 1.30
C ALA A 219 -11.36 26.61 2.29
N CYS A 220 -10.28 26.05 1.77
CA CYS A 220 -9.24 25.44 2.60
C CYS A 220 -8.38 26.50 3.29
N GLU A 221 -7.96 26.25 4.54
CA GLU A 221 -7.01 27.11 5.28
C GLU A 221 -5.63 27.10 4.60
N ARG A 222 -5.08 28.30 4.35
CA ARG A 222 -3.82 28.48 3.59
C ARG A 222 -2.88 29.51 4.19
N GLU A 223 -3.35 30.31 5.13
CA GLU A 223 -2.66 31.46 5.67
C GLU A 223 -2.02 31.15 7.02
N THR A 224 -2.68 30.34 7.85
CA THR A 224 -2.24 30.08 9.22
C THR A 224 -2.17 28.59 9.51
N TYR A 225 -1.01 28.13 9.98
CA TYR A 225 -0.85 26.78 10.53
C TYR A 225 -1.66 26.64 11.84
N PRO A 226 -2.37 25.51 12.09
CA PRO A 226 -2.45 24.32 11.26
C PRO A 226 -3.40 24.48 10.07
N TYR A 227 -2.99 23.94 8.92
CA TYR A 227 -3.76 23.99 7.68
C TYR A 227 -4.80 22.84 7.62
N GLY A 228 -4.60 21.78 8.40
CA GLY A 228 -5.53 20.66 8.50
C GLY A 228 -5.34 19.60 7.41
N ARG A 229 -6.40 18.82 7.17
CA ARG A 229 -6.42 17.66 6.25
C ARG A 229 -6.49 18.10 4.79
N LEU A 230 -5.42 18.74 4.30
CA LEU A 230 -5.37 19.35 2.98
C LEU A 230 -4.20 18.83 2.17
N LYS A 231 -4.48 18.55 0.89
CA LYS A 231 -3.47 18.39 -0.15
C LYS A 231 -4.08 18.45 -1.56
N THR A 232 -3.34 19.01 -2.52
CA THR A 232 -3.59 18.87 -3.97
C THR A 232 -3.07 17.53 -4.51
N SER A 233 -3.82 16.84 -5.37
CA SER A 233 -3.52 15.46 -5.82
C SER A 233 -2.17 15.28 -6.56
N ALA A 234 -1.70 14.03 -6.65
CA ALA A 234 -0.41 13.59 -7.23
C ALA A 234 -0.07 14.24 -8.59
N ARG A 235 1.19 14.65 -8.77
CA ARG A 235 1.69 15.21 -10.04
C ARG A 235 2.63 14.22 -10.73
N SER A 236 2.16 13.58 -11.80
CA SER A 236 3.04 13.23 -12.91
C SER A 236 3.19 14.49 -13.77
N ARG A 237 4.42 14.90 -14.11
CA ARG A 237 4.59 15.86 -15.20
C ARG A 237 4.12 15.16 -16.50
N PRO A 238 3.37 15.83 -17.39
CA PRO A 238 2.95 15.24 -18.65
C PRO A 238 4.09 15.30 -19.67
N GLU A 239 5.20 14.58 -19.45
CA GLU A 239 6.25 14.37 -20.47
C GLU A 239 6.92 12.99 -20.31
N ALA A 240 6.12 11.93 -20.36
CA ALA A 240 6.57 10.62 -20.82
C ALA A 240 5.31 9.82 -21.18
N GLY A 241 5.03 9.73 -22.48
CA GLY A 241 3.94 8.91 -22.99
C GLY A 241 4.11 7.46 -22.54
N ILE A 242 3.08 6.94 -21.88
CA ILE A 242 2.79 5.51 -21.88
C ILE A 242 1.51 5.38 -22.70
N LEU A 243 1.71 4.74 -23.87
CA LEU A 243 0.90 4.69 -25.09
C LEU A 243 1.00 5.91 -26.01
#